data_AF-A0A425DAS2-F1
#
_entry.id   AF-A0A425DAS2-F1
#
_cell.length_a   1.000
_cell.length_b   1.000
_cell.length_c   1.000
_cell.angle_alpha   90.00
_cell.angle_beta   90.00
_cell.angle_gamma   90.00
#
_symmetry.space_group_name_H-M   'P 1'
#
loop_
_entity.id
_entity.type
_entity.pdbx_description
1 polymer ?
#
loop_
_entity_poly.entity_id
_entity_poly.type
_entity_poly.pdbx_seq_one_letter_code
_entity_poly.pdbx_strand_id
1 'polypeptide(L)'
;MKVAAPLQPPPSPEIAANAKWHNRLGSLLSASKKYADAIAHFEQALVHAPRYAAAHFNLGSALVFDKGASMSHHIQRAVDHFRQAVDIQPHFPDAHVNLAAQLYAQGHFADALRHATTAISQDPDNIHAYYNLNTIYRALGQQDVAVELCWKRILSALLQPTTSRLVLSRPHDQQPEVVTHVHITVVCVKWGVKYGADYVNKLYRGVARHLKSVPFTFCCLTDDPAGIAQGK
;
A
#
# COMPACT_ATOMS: atom_id res chain seq x y z
N MET A 1 34.31 4.20 -15.58
CA MET A 1 34.15 2.90 -14.88
C MET A 1 34.28 3.15 -13.38
N LYS A 2 33.19 3.04 -12.61
CA LYS A 2 33.30 3.02 -11.13
C LYS A 2 33.79 1.63 -10.74
N VAL A 3 35.03 1.56 -10.26
CA VAL A 3 35.61 0.34 -9.70
C VAL A 3 34.81 -0.01 -8.45
N ALA A 4 34.14 -1.17 -8.47
CA ALA A 4 33.47 -1.69 -7.28
C ALA A 4 34.52 -1.90 -6.19
N ALA A 5 34.28 -1.33 -5.00
CA ALA A 5 35.14 -1.54 -3.85
C ALA A 5 35.29 -3.06 -3.59
N PRO A 6 36.49 -3.54 -3.25
CA PRO A 6 36.70 -4.96 -2.98
C PRO A 6 35.76 -5.42 -1.86
N LEU A 7 35.11 -6.57 -2.08
CA LEU A 7 34.33 -7.27 -1.07
C LEU A 7 35.20 -7.40 0.20
N GLN A 8 34.75 -6.77 1.29
CA GLN A 8 35.44 -6.85 2.57
C GLN A 8 35.58 -8.33 2.98
N PRO A 9 36.70 -8.72 3.62
CA PRO A 9 36.90 -10.09 4.08
C PRO A 9 35.75 -10.51 5.00
N PRO A 10 35.41 -11.82 5.04
CA PRO A 10 34.28 -12.31 5.83
C PRO A 10 34.44 -11.86 7.29
N PRO A 11 33.39 -11.28 7.91
CA PRO A 11 33.48 -10.76 9.27
C PRO A 11 33.76 -11.89 10.28
N SER A 12 34.40 -11.54 11.41
CA SER A 12 34.78 -12.47 12.47
C SER A 12 33.60 -13.32 12.98
N PRO A 13 33.84 -14.53 13.52
CA PRO A 13 32.78 -15.46 13.94
C PRO A 13 31.79 -14.91 14.98
N GLU A 14 32.20 -13.95 15.84
CA GLU A 14 31.28 -13.24 16.76
C GLU A 14 30.32 -12.28 16.04
N ILE A 15 30.72 -11.72 14.89
CA ILE A 15 29.89 -10.83 14.05
C ILE A 15 28.93 -11.66 13.20
N ALA A 16 29.35 -12.84 12.74
CA ALA A 16 28.51 -13.80 12.02
C ALA A 16 27.35 -14.35 12.87
N ALA A 17 27.52 -14.49 14.19
CA ALA A 17 26.47 -14.95 15.11
C ALA A 17 25.42 -13.89 15.48
N ASN A 18 25.47 -12.69 14.89
CA ASN A 18 24.63 -11.58 15.29
C ASN A 18 23.38 -11.49 14.41
N ALA A 19 22.22 -11.73 15.02
CA ALA A 19 20.92 -11.61 14.36
C ALA A 19 20.72 -10.26 13.62
N LYS A 20 21.32 -9.16 14.11
CA LYS A 20 21.22 -7.85 13.47
C LYS A 20 21.95 -7.80 12.13
N TRP A 21 23.12 -8.44 12.01
CA TRP A 21 23.88 -8.48 10.77
C TRP A 21 23.19 -9.33 9.71
N HIS A 22 22.71 -10.50 10.10
CA HIS A 22 21.90 -11.35 9.24
C HIS A 22 20.63 -10.64 8.76
N ASN A 23 19.89 -9.98 9.66
CA ASN A 23 18.73 -9.19 9.27
C ASN A 23 19.11 -8.06 8.30
N ARG A 24 20.20 -7.33 8.57
CA ARG A 24 20.63 -6.22 7.70
C ARG A 24 21.01 -6.71 6.30
N LEU A 25 21.75 -7.80 6.21
CA LEU A 25 22.15 -8.41 4.94
C LEU A 25 20.92 -8.92 4.18
N GLY A 26 20.00 -9.61 4.86
CA GLY A 26 18.72 -10.02 4.30
C GLY A 26 17.95 -8.84 3.69
N SER A 27 17.86 -7.70 4.38
CA SER A 27 17.18 -6.50 3.86
C SER A 27 17.84 -5.95 2.59
N LEU A 28 19.17 -5.95 2.50
CA LEU A 28 19.90 -5.51 1.31
C LEU A 28 19.68 -6.46 0.11
N LEU A 29 19.60 -7.77 0.39
CA LEU A 29 19.30 -8.79 -0.61
C LEU A 29 17.86 -8.67 -1.12
N SER A 30 16.89 -8.44 -0.23
CA SER A 30 15.50 -8.16 -0.60
C SER A 30 15.39 -6.90 -1.47
N ALA A 31 16.12 -5.83 -1.14
CA ALA A 31 16.19 -4.62 -1.98
C ALA A 31 16.76 -4.91 -3.37
N SER A 32 17.64 -5.91 -3.48
CA SER A 32 18.20 -6.41 -4.74
C SER A 32 17.34 -7.49 -5.41
N LYS A 33 16.11 -7.73 -4.91
CA LYS A 33 15.16 -8.76 -5.37
C LYS A 33 15.68 -10.20 -5.28
N LYS A 34 16.72 -10.44 -4.48
CA LYS A 34 17.27 -11.78 -4.20
C LYS A 34 16.53 -12.38 -3.00
N TYR A 35 15.25 -12.72 -3.19
CA TYR A 35 14.37 -13.08 -2.09
C TYR A 35 14.74 -14.41 -1.42
N ALA A 36 15.16 -15.43 -2.18
CA ALA A 36 15.62 -16.70 -1.63
C ALA A 36 16.82 -16.53 -0.66
N ASP A 37 17.85 -15.78 -1.07
CA ASP A 37 19.01 -15.49 -0.23
C ASP A 37 18.62 -14.65 1.00
N ALA A 38 17.71 -13.69 0.81
CA ALA A 38 17.22 -12.86 1.91
C ALA A 38 16.47 -13.69 2.96
N ILE A 39 15.59 -14.61 2.52
CA ILE A 39 14.86 -15.54 3.38
C ILE A 39 15.84 -16.34 4.24
N ALA A 40 16.87 -16.93 3.64
CA ALA A 40 17.86 -17.71 4.37
C ALA A 40 18.56 -16.87 5.46
N HIS A 41 18.91 -15.62 5.18
CA HIS A 41 19.52 -14.75 6.18
C HIS A 41 18.54 -14.30 7.27
N PHE A 42 17.27 -14.04 6.97
CA PHE A 42 16.29 -13.74 8.01
C PHE A 42 16.02 -14.95 8.90
N GLU A 43 16.00 -16.17 8.34
CA GLU A 43 15.90 -17.41 9.12
C GLU A 43 17.09 -17.57 10.07
N GLN A 44 18.33 -17.33 9.60
CA GLN A 44 19.51 -17.30 10.48
C GLN A 44 19.40 -16.23 11.57
N ALA A 45 18.87 -15.05 11.26
CA ALA A 45 18.63 -14.02 12.26
C ALA A 45 17.67 -14.50 13.37
N LEU A 46 16.64 -15.26 12.99
CA LEU A 46 15.66 -15.81 13.92
C LEU A 46 16.17 -17.03 14.69
N VAL A 47 17.11 -17.80 14.15
CA VAL A 47 17.83 -18.85 14.91
C VAL A 47 18.56 -18.23 16.10
N HIS A 48 19.24 -17.10 15.90
CA HIS A 48 20.00 -16.41 16.96
C HIS A 48 19.12 -15.56 17.87
N ALA A 49 18.05 -14.96 17.35
CA ALA A 49 17.12 -14.13 18.11
C ALA A 49 15.66 -14.42 17.71
N PRO A 50 15.03 -15.46 18.29
CA PRO A 50 13.67 -15.87 17.93
C PRO A 50 12.61 -14.80 18.19
N ARG A 51 12.88 -13.86 19.13
CA ARG A 51 11.97 -12.75 19.44
C ARG A 51 12.34 -11.45 18.73
N TYR A 52 12.90 -11.53 17.52
CA TYR A 52 13.28 -10.35 16.75
C TYR A 52 12.18 -9.92 15.78
N ALA A 53 11.30 -9.01 16.23
CA ALA A 53 10.13 -8.55 15.47
C ALA A 53 10.46 -8.08 14.04
N ALA A 54 11.54 -7.30 13.87
CA ALA A 54 11.95 -6.81 12.55
C ALA A 54 12.38 -7.94 11.60
N ALA A 55 13.05 -8.99 12.11
CA ALA A 55 13.44 -10.14 11.29
C ALA A 55 12.21 -10.96 10.87
N HIS A 56 11.23 -11.15 11.76
CA HIS A 56 9.94 -11.76 11.41
C HIS A 56 9.20 -10.95 10.33
N PHE A 57 9.08 -9.64 10.50
CA PHE A 57 8.45 -8.77 9.51
C PHE A 57 9.16 -8.82 8.14
N ASN A 58 10.48 -8.76 8.14
CA ASN A 58 11.27 -8.78 6.91
C ASN A 58 11.20 -10.15 6.21
N LEU A 59 11.24 -11.24 6.97
CA LEU A 59 11.05 -12.59 6.45
C LEU A 59 9.68 -12.76 5.81
N GLY A 60 8.60 -12.35 6.51
CA GLY A 60 7.25 -12.37 5.95
C GLY A 60 7.15 -11.58 4.66
N SER A 61 7.76 -10.39 4.60
CA SER A 61 7.78 -9.56 3.40
C SER A 61 8.53 -10.25 2.24
N ALA A 62 9.70 -10.83 2.50
CA ALA A 62 10.46 -11.55 1.47
C ALA A 62 9.72 -12.78 0.93
N LEU A 63 9.03 -13.53 1.81
CA LEU A 63 8.20 -14.68 1.42
C LEU A 63 7.05 -14.27 0.49
N VAL A 64 6.42 -13.11 0.70
CA VAL A 64 5.36 -12.60 -0.19
C VAL A 64 5.89 -12.28 -1.59
N PHE A 65 7.12 -11.79 -1.70
CA PHE A 65 7.72 -11.41 -2.98
C PHE A 65 8.42 -12.56 -3.72
N ASP A 66 8.70 -13.66 -3.05
CA ASP A 66 9.36 -14.82 -3.64
C ASP A 66 8.41 -15.61 -4.55
N LYS A 67 8.43 -15.34 -5.87
CA LYS A 67 7.50 -15.91 -6.86
C LYS A 67 7.77 -17.39 -7.23
N GLY A 68 8.35 -18.17 -6.32
CA GLY A 68 8.68 -19.59 -6.55
C GLY A 68 7.47 -20.51 -6.68
N ALA A 69 7.69 -21.80 -6.93
CA ALA A 69 6.63 -22.79 -7.11
C ALA A 69 5.73 -23.01 -5.88
N SER A 70 6.12 -22.49 -4.70
CA SER A 70 5.44 -22.71 -3.41
C SER A 70 4.62 -21.51 -2.95
N MET A 71 4.02 -20.74 -3.87
CA MET A 71 3.43 -19.45 -3.51
C MET A 71 2.37 -19.51 -2.41
N SER A 72 1.44 -20.45 -2.48
CA SER A 72 0.42 -20.62 -1.44
C SER A 72 1.03 -20.91 -0.06
N HIS A 73 2.08 -21.74 -0.01
CA HIS A 73 2.81 -22.06 1.22
C HIS A 73 3.59 -20.84 1.75
N HIS A 74 4.23 -20.06 0.88
CA HIS A 74 4.94 -18.85 1.28
C HIS A 74 4.00 -17.78 1.83
N ILE A 75 2.80 -17.62 1.28
CA ILE A 75 1.80 -16.70 1.83
C ILE A 75 1.36 -17.12 3.25
N GLN A 76 1.15 -18.42 3.50
CA GLN A 76 0.82 -18.90 4.86
C GLN A 76 1.96 -18.61 5.85
N ARG A 77 3.20 -18.96 5.49
CA ARG A 77 4.38 -18.65 6.32
C ARG A 77 4.54 -17.15 6.57
N ALA A 78 4.24 -16.32 5.56
CA ALA A 78 4.31 -14.88 5.71
C ALA A 78 3.30 -14.36 6.76
N VAL A 79 2.06 -14.85 6.73
CA VAL A 79 1.04 -14.52 7.74
C VAL A 79 1.52 -14.89 9.14
N ASP A 80 2.10 -16.08 9.32
CA ASP A 80 2.60 -16.53 10.61
C ASP A 80 3.73 -15.63 11.13
N HIS A 81 4.68 -15.26 10.25
CA HIS A 81 5.74 -14.34 10.65
C HIS A 81 5.25 -12.91 10.91
N PHE A 82 4.27 -12.41 10.16
CA PHE A 82 3.67 -11.11 10.49
C PHE A 82 2.91 -11.16 11.82
N ARG A 83 2.22 -12.26 12.14
CA ARG A 83 1.62 -12.48 13.47
C ARG A 83 2.66 -12.47 14.58
N GLN A 84 3.77 -13.19 14.41
CA GLN A 84 4.88 -13.16 15.38
C GLN A 84 5.44 -11.73 15.55
N ALA A 85 5.60 -10.97 14.45
CA ALA A 85 6.10 -9.61 14.51
C ALA A 85 5.18 -8.69 15.36
N VAL A 86 3.86 -8.77 15.17
CA VAL A 86 2.90 -7.96 15.94
C VAL A 86 2.67 -8.47 17.36
N ASP A 87 2.85 -9.77 17.60
CA ASP A 87 2.80 -10.34 18.95
C ASP A 87 4.02 -9.91 19.79
N ILE A 88 5.20 -9.86 19.17
CA ILE A 88 6.44 -9.39 19.83
C ILE A 88 6.43 -7.88 20.01
N GLN A 89 6.00 -7.14 18.98
CA GLN A 89 5.92 -5.68 18.99
C GLN A 89 4.52 -5.22 18.55
N PRO A 90 3.59 -5.03 19.50
CA PRO A 90 2.22 -4.63 19.20
C PRO A 90 2.10 -3.28 18.49
N HIS A 91 3.03 -2.35 18.72
CA HIS A 91 3.09 -1.06 18.02
C HIS A 91 4.02 -1.16 16.80
N PHE A 92 3.50 -1.73 15.72
CA PHE A 92 4.21 -1.93 14.46
C PHE A 92 3.25 -1.80 13.26
N PRO A 93 2.97 -0.55 12.82
CA PRO A 93 1.97 -0.26 11.78
C PRO A 93 2.20 -1.04 10.48
N ASP A 94 3.43 -1.08 9.98
CA ASP A 94 3.76 -1.77 8.73
C ASP A 94 3.50 -3.28 8.79
N ALA A 95 3.77 -3.91 9.94
CA ALA A 95 3.47 -5.33 10.14
C ALA A 95 1.96 -5.58 10.15
N HIS A 96 1.18 -4.69 10.78
CA HIS A 96 -0.28 -4.75 10.72
C HIS A 96 -0.83 -4.54 9.30
N VAL A 97 -0.27 -3.61 8.53
CA VAL A 97 -0.62 -3.39 7.11
C VAL A 97 -0.39 -4.65 6.29
N ASN A 98 0.81 -5.23 6.39
CA ASN A 98 1.15 -6.42 5.61
C ASN A 98 0.34 -7.65 6.04
N LEU A 99 0.10 -7.82 7.34
CA LEU A 99 -0.78 -8.88 7.85
C LEU A 99 -2.21 -8.73 7.32
N ALA A 100 -2.77 -7.52 7.35
CA ALA A 100 -4.10 -7.25 6.81
C ALA A 100 -4.21 -7.60 5.31
N ALA A 101 -3.20 -7.22 4.52
CA ALA A 101 -3.17 -7.53 3.08
C ALA A 101 -3.15 -9.05 2.81
N GLN A 102 -2.35 -9.81 3.56
CA GLN A 102 -2.27 -11.26 3.37
C GLN A 102 -3.53 -11.98 3.87
N LEU A 103 -4.11 -11.56 5.00
CA LEU A 103 -5.37 -12.10 5.50
C LEU A 103 -6.53 -11.82 4.53
N TYR A 104 -6.57 -10.62 3.93
CA TYR A 104 -7.52 -10.31 2.86
C TYR A 104 -7.36 -11.26 1.67
N ALA A 105 -6.13 -11.52 1.22
CA ALA A 105 -5.86 -12.43 0.12
C ALA A 105 -6.30 -13.88 0.40
N GLN A 106 -6.36 -14.27 1.68
CA GLN A 106 -6.87 -15.56 2.15
C GLN A 106 -8.39 -15.57 2.40
N GLY A 107 -9.09 -14.44 2.24
CA GLY A 107 -10.52 -14.31 2.52
C GLY A 107 -10.89 -14.09 3.98
N HIS A 108 -9.91 -13.90 4.88
CA HIS A 108 -10.12 -13.62 6.29
C HIS A 108 -10.43 -12.12 6.53
N PHE A 109 -11.58 -11.66 6.00
CA PHE A 109 -11.91 -10.22 5.95
C PHE A 109 -12.05 -9.56 7.33
N ALA A 110 -12.60 -10.25 8.32
CA ALA A 110 -12.78 -9.69 9.67
C ALA A 110 -11.44 -9.38 10.35
N ASP A 111 -10.48 -10.32 10.29
CA ASP A 111 -9.14 -10.09 10.84
C ASP A 111 -8.34 -9.08 10.03
N ALA A 112 -8.49 -9.09 8.70
CA ALA A 112 -7.88 -8.08 7.84
C ALA A 112 -8.36 -6.67 8.22
N LEU A 113 -9.66 -6.50 8.46
CA LEU A 113 -10.25 -5.23 8.86
C LEU A 113 -9.70 -4.77 10.22
N ARG A 114 -9.61 -5.69 11.19
CA ARG A 114 -9.05 -5.42 12.52
C ARG A 114 -7.61 -4.91 12.41
N HIS A 115 -6.75 -5.62 11.69
CA HIS A 115 -5.34 -5.22 11.55
C HIS A 115 -5.16 -3.93 10.75
N ALA A 116 -5.91 -3.71 9.69
CA ALA A 116 -5.84 -2.45 8.94
C ALA A 116 -6.33 -1.25 9.79
N THR A 117 -7.35 -1.46 10.63
CA THR A 117 -7.82 -0.44 11.59
C THR A 117 -6.77 -0.15 12.66
N THR A 118 -6.12 -1.19 13.20
CA THR A 118 -5.02 -1.04 14.16
C THR A 118 -3.83 -0.28 13.56
N ALA A 119 -3.49 -0.53 12.29
CA ALA A 119 -2.41 0.22 11.63
C ALA A 119 -2.71 1.72 11.57
N ILE A 120 -3.96 2.11 11.25
CA ILE A 120 -4.38 3.52 11.23
C ILE A 120 -4.40 4.14 12.63
N SER A 121 -4.81 3.40 13.65
CA SER A 121 -4.80 3.94 15.01
C SER A 121 -3.38 4.19 15.54
N GLN A 122 -2.40 3.44 15.06
CA GLN A 122 -0.99 3.62 15.40
C GLN A 122 -0.29 4.67 14.54
N ASP A 123 -0.62 4.73 13.26
CA ASP A 123 -0.11 5.69 12.28
C ASP A 123 -1.29 6.25 11.45
N PRO A 124 -1.90 7.36 11.89
CA PRO A 124 -3.06 7.97 11.21
C PRO A 124 -2.77 8.47 9.80
N ASP A 125 -1.50 8.56 9.38
CA ASP A 125 -1.14 9.00 8.03
C ASP A 125 -0.81 7.83 7.09
N ASN A 126 -0.84 6.58 7.59
CA ASN A 126 -0.47 5.39 6.84
C ASN A 126 -1.38 5.12 5.62
N ILE A 127 -0.92 5.54 4.44
CA ILE A 127 -1.69 5.42 3.19
C ILE A 127 -2.00 3.95 2.82
N HIS A 128 -1.12 3.01 3.17
CA HIS A 128 -1.29 1.60 2.85
C HIS A 128 -2.37 0.96 3.71
N ALA A 129 -2.51 1.37 4.97
CA ALA A 129 -3.58 0.93 5.85
C ALA A 129 -4.97 1.39 5.34
N TYR A 130 -5.09 2.65 4.90
CA TYR A 130 -6.32 3.14 4.26
C TYR A 130 -6.63 2.42 2.96
N TYR A 131 -5.61 2.12 2.14
CA TYR A 131 -5.79 1.34 0.91
C TYR A 131 -6.33 -0.07 1.20
N ASN A 132 -5.79 -0.74 2.22
CA ASN A 132 -6.27 -2.05 2.65
C ASN A 132 -7.72 -1.99 3.16
N LEU A 133 -8.07 -1.04 4.03
CA LEU A 133 -9.44 -0.88 4.51
C LEU A 133 -10.44 -0.67 3.36
N ASN A 134 -10.13 0.23 2.43
CA ASN A 134 -10.97 0.47 1.25
C ASN A 134 -11.16 -0.81 0.42
N THR A 135 -10.09 -1.58 0.24
CA THR A 135 -10.13 -2.84 -0.51
C THR A 135 -11.01 -3.87 0.19
N ILE A 136 -10.89 -4.00 1.52
CA ILE A 136 -11.69 -4.90 2.35
C ILE A 136 -13.18 -4.50 2.32
N TYR A 137 -13.50 -3.22 2.54
CA TYR A 137 -14.90 -2.74 2.52
C TYR A 137 -15.58 -2.96 1.17
N ARG A 138 -14.86 -2.73 0.06
CA ARG A 138 -15.39 -3.01 -1.27
C ARG A 138 -15.66 -4.49 -1.50
N ALA A 139 -14.79 -5.38 -1.02
CA ALA A 139 -15.00 -6.82 -1.13
C ALA A 139 -16.21 -7.30 -0.29
N LEU A 140 -16.50 -6.61 0.82
CA LEU A 140 -17.69 -6.85 1.65
C LEU A 140 -18.97 -6.20 1.10
N GLY A 141 -18.92 -5.52 -0.06
CA GLY A 141 -20.06 -4.81 -0.63
C GLY A 141 -20.41 -3.50 0.09
N GLN A 142 -19.59 -3.05 1.04
CA GLN A 142 -19.79 -1.84 1.83
C GLN A 142 -19.15 -0.63 1.14
N GLN A 143 -19.60 -0.35 -0.09
CA GLN A 143 -19.02 0.69 -0.94
C GLN A 143 -19.13 2.08 -0.31
N ASP A 144 -20.25 2.38 0.36
CA ASP A 144 -20.50 3.67 1.00
C ASP A 144 -19.48 3.97 2.09
N VAL A 145 -19.12 2.95 2.88
CA VAL A 145 -18.10 3.05 3.95
C VAL A 145 -16.71 3.31 3.36
N ALA A 146 -16.37 2.67 2.24
CA ALA A 146 -15.12 2.92 1.54
C ALA A 146 -15.03 4.38 1.03
N VAL A 147 -16.11 4.88 0.42
CA VAL A 147 -16.19 6.27 -0.05
C VAL A 147 -16.06 7.25 1.12
N GLU A 148 -16.78 7.01 2.21
CA GLU A 148 -16.72 7.80 3.45
C GLU A 148 -15.28 7.89 3.98
N LEU A 149 -14.58 6.75 4.04
CA LEU A 149 -13.22 6.66 4.53
C LEU A 149 -12.24 7.45 3.66
N CYS A 150 -12.33 7.29 2.33
CA CYS A 150 -11.56 8.08 1.37
C CYS A 150 -11.80 9.58 1.54
N TRP A 151 -13.07 9.97 1.68
CA TRP A 151 -13.44 11.38 1.84
C TRP A 151 -12.87 11.99 3.11
N LYS A 152 -12.99 11.30 4.25
CA LYS A 152 -12.40 11.74 5.52
C LYS A 152 -10.90 11.96 5.42
N ARG A 153 -10.18 11.08 4.72
CA ARG A 153 -8.73 11.22 4.52
C ARG A 153 -8.39 12.43 3.63
N ILE A 154 -9.13 12.64 2.54
CA ILE A 154 -8.95 13.83 1.68
C ILE A 154 -9.15 15.11 2.48
N LEU A 155 -10.23 15.20 3.26
CA LEU A 155 -10.47 16.36 4.12
C LEU A 155 -9.34 16.57 5.14
N SER A 156 -8.90 15.51 5.80
CA SER A 156 -7.79 15.57 6.75
C SER A 156 -6.47 16.06 6.12
N ALA A 157 -6.20 15.69 4.87
CA ALA A 157 -5.01 16.14 4.15
C ALA A 157 -5.11 17.61 3.70
N LEU A 158 -6.30 18.04 3.28
CA LEU A 158 -6.56 19.41 2.80
C LEU A 158 -6.70 20.45 3.93
N LEU A 159 -7.11 20.01 5.12
CA LEU A 159 -7.22 20.86 6.31
C LEU A 159 -5.87 21.14 7.00
N GLN A 160 -4.76 20.67 6.43
CA GLN A 160 -3.44 21.10 6.88
C GLN A 160 -3.22 22.60 6.59
N PRO A 161 -2.56 23.35 7.50
CA PRO A 161 -2.54 24.82 7.49
C PRO A 161 -1.88 25.48 6.27
N THR A 162 -1.29 24.70 5.36
CA THR A 162 -0.54 25.18 4.19
C THR A 162 -1.34 25.18 2.89
N THR A 163 -2.48 24.47 2.81
CA THR A 163 -3.31 24.46 1.61
C THR A 163 -4.42 25.51 1.71
N SER A 164 -4.43 26.43 0.74
CA SER A 164 -5.55 27.34 0.47
C SER A 164 -6.85 26.55 0.57
N ARG A 165 -7.76 27.02 1.42
CA ARG A 165 -9.01 26.36 1.87
C ARG A 165 -9.85 25.88 0.68
N LEU A 166 -9.53 24.72 0.12
CA LEU A 166 -10.31 24.11 -0.94
C LEU A 166 -11.52 23.46 -0.28
N VAL A 167 -12.68 24.12 -0.37
CA VAL A 167 -13.94 23.57 0.14
C VAL A 167 -14.43 22.52 -0.86
N LEU A 168 -14.28 21.25 -0.52
CA LEU A 168 -14.86 20.14 -1.28
C LEU A 168 -16.17 19.72 -0.62
N SER A 169 -17.25 19.73 -1.39
CA SER A 169 -18.57 19.21 -1.01
C SER A 169 -18.79 17.85 -1.67
N ARG A 170 -19.42 16.89 -0.98
CA ARG A 170 -19.81 15.63 -1.63
C ARG A 170 -20.95 15.89 -2.61
N PRO A 171 -20.96 15.27 -3.79
CA PRO A 171 -22.08 15.40 -4.74
C PRO A 171 -23.44 14.98 -4.17
N HIS A 172 -23.47 14.09 -3.16
CA HIS A 172 -24.70 13.58 -2.55
C HIS A 172 -25.16 14.37 -1.29
N ASP A 173 -24.32 15.27 -0.76
CA ASP A 173 -24.67 16.09 0.41
C ASP A 173 -25.40 17.39 0.01
N GLN A 174 -25.46 17.70 -1.30
CA GLN A 174 -26.22 18.84 -1.79
C GLN A 174 -27.70 18.47 -1.83
N GLN A 175 -28.51 19.14 -1.00
CA GLN A 175 -29.94 19.24 -1.27
C GLN A 175 -30.13 19.71 -2.72
N PRO A 176 -31.17 19.24 -3.44
CA PRO A 176 -31.40 19.65 -4.81
C PRO A 176 -31.77 21.14 -4.83
N GLU A 177 -30.77 22.01 -4.86
CA GLU A 177 -30.95 23.33 -5.42
C GLU A 177 -31.37 23.11 -6.87
N VAL A 178 -32.38 23.85 -7.31
CA VAL A 178 -32.82 23.84 -8.70
C VAL A 178 -31.70 24.48 -9.52
N VAL A 179 -30.71 23.67 -9.91
CA VAL A 179 -29.59 24.10 -10.71
C VAL A 179 -30.09 24.22 -12.15
N THR A 180 -30.33 25.46 -12.59
CA THR A 180 -30.80 25.75 -13.95
C THR A 180 -29.73 25.48 -15.02
N HIS A 181 -28.47 25.25 -14.62
CA HIS A 181 -27.41 24.73 -15.48
C HIS A 181 -26.49 23.77 -14.70
N VAL A 182 -26.74 22.45 -14.80
CA VAL A 182 -25.91 21.43 -14.16
C VAL A 182 -24.55 21.40 -14.86
N HIS A 183 -23.50 21.88 -14.19
CA HIS A 183 -22.11 21.72 -14.63
C HIS A 183 -21.44 20.66 -13.76
N ILE A 184 -20.95 19.58 -14.37
CA ILE A 184 -20.41 18.42 -13.64
C ILE A 184 -18.89 18.48 -13.62
N THR A 185 -18.27 18.36 -12.45
CA THR A 185 -16.81 18.18 -12.37
C THR A 185 -16.49 16.73 -12.05
N VAL A 186 -15.71 16.09 -12.91
CA VAL A 186 -15.25 14.70 -12.74
C VAL A 186 -13.77 14.72 -12.41
N VAL A 187 -13.42 14.21 -11.22
CA VAL A 187 -12.03 14.06 -10.78
C VAL A 187 -11.61 12.59 -10.90
N CYS A 188 -10.70 12.32 -11.83
CA CYS A 188 -10.05 11.03 -11.99
C CYS A 188 -8.74 11.03 -11.20
N VAL A 189 -8.58 10.11 -10.25
CA VAL A 189 -7.32 9.96 -9.51
C VAL A 189 -6.60 8.70 -10.01
N LYS A 190 -5.41 8.88 -10.57
CA LYS A 190 -4.54 7.82 -11.10
C LYS A 190 -3.25 7.79 -10.29
N TRP A 191 -2.81 6.60 -9.89
CA TRP A 191 -1.53 6.39 -9.22
C TRP A 191 -0.71 5.34 -9.97
N GLY A 192 0.58 5.64 -10.18
CA GLY A 192 1.56 4.73 -10.78
C GLY A 192 1.52 4.63 -12.31
N VAL A 193 2.50 3.90 -12.86
CA VAL A 193 2.84 3.85 -14.30
C VAL A 193 2.06 2.82 -15.13
N LYS A 194 1.23 1.99 -14.49
CA LYS A 194 0.58 0.83 -15.17
C LYS A 194 -0.40 1.25 -16.28
N TYR A 195 -1.06 2.39 -16.11
CA TYR A 195 -2.07 2.88 -17.04
C TYR A 195 -1.67 4.26 -17.57
N GLY A 196 -1.44 4.38 -18.88
CA GLY A 196 -1.06 5.64 -19.53
C GLY A 196 -2.26 6.48 -19.99
N ALA A 197 -1.99 7.49 -20.83
CA ALA A 197 -2.98 8.41 -21.40
C ALA A 197 -4.20 7.70 -22.01
N ASP A 198 -4.02 6.56 -22.67
CA ASP A 198 -5.10 5.80 -23.29
C ASP A 198 -6.20 5.36 -22.32
N TYR A 199 -5.82 5.02 -21.09
CA TYR A 199 -6.77 4.62 -20.06
C TYR A 199 -7.59 5.82 -19.57
N VAL A 200 -6.92 6.95 -19.34
CA VAL A 200 -7.57 8.21 -18.93
C VAL A 200 -8.51 8.72 -20.04
N ASN A 201 -8.09 8.61 -21.30
CA ASN A 201 -8.92 8.95 -22.46
C ASN A 201 -10.15 8.05 -22.59
N LYS A 202 -10.03 6.74 -22.30
CA LYS A 202 -11.18 5.83 -22.26
C LYS A 202 -12.18 6.23 -21.19
N LEU A 203 -11.71 6.60 -20.01
CA LEU A 203 -12.55 7.12 -18.91
C LEU A 203 -13.26 8.42 -19.33
N TYR A 204 -12.52 9.40 -19.86
CA TYR A 204 -13.09 10.65 -20.38
C TYR A 204 -14.19 10.39 -21.43
N ARG A 205 -13.93 9.53 -22.42
CA ARG A 205 -14.93 9.18 -23.45
C ARG A 205 -16.15 8.48 -22.87
N GLY A 206 -15.96 7.63 -21.85
CA GLY A 206 -17.06 6.99 -21.13
C GLY A 206 -17.96 8.00 -20.43
N VAL A 207 -17.34 8.97 -19.73
CA VAL A 207 -18.05 10.08 -19.07
C VAL A 207 -18.78 10.94 -20.10
N ALA A 208 -18.09 11.39 -21.16
CA ALA A 208 -18.68 12.20 -22.23
C ALA A 208 -19.90 11.52 -22.88
N ARG A 209 -19.82 10.21 -23.12
CA ARG A 209 -20.93 9.43 -23.69
C ARG A 209 -22.14 9.39 -22.77
N HIS A 210 -21.91 9.28 -21.46
CA HIS A 210 -22.99 9.20 -20.48
C HIS A 210 -23.64 10.57 -20.21
N LEU A 211 -22.82 11.62 -20.15
CA LEU A 211 -23.28 12.99 -19.89
C LEU A 211 -23.90 13.67 -21.11
N LYS A 212 -23.65 13.16 -22.33
CA LYS A 212 -24.22 13.67 -23.60
C LYS A 212 -23.99 15.19 -23.75
N SER A 213 -25.00 16.00 -23.44
CA SER A 213 -25.02 17.46 -23.60
C SER A 213 -24.84 18.23 -22.29
N VAL A 214 -24.67 17.54 -21.15
CA VAL A 214 -24.39 18.21 -19.88
C VAL A 214 -22.94 18.70 -19.89
N PRO A 215 -22.68 20.01 -19.72
CA PRO A 215 -21.33 20.54 -19.68
C PRO A 215 -20.57 19.96 -18.48
N PHE A 216 -19.33 19.55 -18.71
CA PHE A 216 -18.51 18.97 -17.66
C PHE A 216 -17.03 19.35 -17.79
N THR A 217 -16.35 19.38 -16.65
CA THR A 217 -14.90 19.52 -16.54
C THR A 217 -14.32 18.19 -16.09
N PHE A 218 -13.27 17.72 -16.77
CA PHE A 218 -12.57 16.49 -16.41
C PHE A 218 -11.17 16.82 -15.92
N CYS A 219 -10.89 16.55 -14.65
CA CYS A 219 -9.60 16.77 -14.02
C CYS A 219 -8.95 15.42 -13.73
N CYS A 220 -7.69 15.22 -14.12
CA CYS A 220 -6.93 14.03 -13.75
C CYS A 220 -5.81 14.40 -12.78
N LEU A 221 -5.87 13.83 -11.57
CA LEU A 221 -4.80 13.89 -10.57
C LEU A 221 -3.92 12.66 -10.77
N THR A 222 -2.63 12.88 -11.03
CA THR A 222 -1.64 11.84 -11.31
C THR A 222 -0.31 12.17 -10.65
N ASP A 223 0.41 11.14 -10.20
CA ASP A 223 1.81 11.22 -9.77
C ASP A 223 2.79 11.12 -10.96
N ASP A 224 2.28 10.77 -12.15
CA ASP A 224 3.02 10.70 -13.41
C ASP A 224 2.33 11.56 -14.49
N PRO A 225 2.65 12.87 -14.58
CA PRO A 225 2.08 13.76 -15.58
C PRO A 225 2.61 13.49 -17.00
N ALA A 226 3.83 12.95 -17.13
CA ALA A 226 4.43 12.63 -18.42
C ALA A 226 3.66 11.50 -19.14
N GLY A 227 3.15 10.52 -18.39
CA GLY A 227 2.32 9.44 -18.91
C GLY A 227 0.95 9.85 -19.47
N ILE A 228 0.50 11.09 -19.22
CA ILE A 228 -0.78 11.62 -19.71
C ILE A 228 -0.61 12.47 -20.98
N ALA A 229 0.50 13.19 -21.13
CA ALA A 229 0.71 14.13 -22.23
C ALA A 229 1.00 13.48 -23.60
N GLN A 230 1.22 12.17 -23.67
CA GLN A 230 1.69 11.48 -24.89
C GLN A 230 0.59 10.96 -25.84
N GLY A 231 -0.65 11.46 -25.74
CA GLY A 231 -1.71 11.16 -26.71
C GLY A 231 -1.88 12.26 -27.75
N LYS A 232 -1.18 12.19 -28.88
CA LYS A 232 -1.59 12.84 -30.13
C LYS A 232 -2.64 11.99 -30.84
#